data_AF-A0A4R1NTP9-F1
#
_entry.id   AF-A0A4R1NTP9-F1
#
_cell.length_a   1.000
_cell.length_b   1.000
_cell.length_c   1.000
_cell.angle_alpha   90.00
_cell.angle_beta   90.00
_cell.angle_gamma   90.00
#
_symmetry.space_group_name_H-M   'P 1'
#
loop_
_entity.id
_entity.type
_entity.pdbx_description
1 polymer ?
#
loop_
_entity_poly.entity_id
_entity_poly.type
_entity_poly.pdbx_seq_one_letter_code
_entity_poly.pdbx_strand_id
1 'polypeptide(L)'
;MSLLSVATALLPTIRDLLDTVISDPEARARAQFELLRLHQDGAFKEVDAALQVNLAQAKINEVEAASQAGFQAGWRPLAGYVCVAGLSYEFLARPLLPWLLTVAGVGNVPPLPSLDDVLFELIFGMLGLGTLRTIDRWKRVNAIAPK
;
A
#
# COMPACT_ATOMS: atom_id res chain seq x y z
N MET A 1 2.81 -14.84 -9.40
CA MET A 1 1.78 -15.88 -9.61
C MET A 1 2.18 -17.05 -8.74
N SER A 2 1.45 -17.32 -7.65
CA SER A 2 1.84 -18.32 -6.66
C SER A 2 1.63 -19.74 -7.19
N LEU A 3 2.36 -20.71 -6.64
CA LEU A 3 2.24 -22.14 -7.01
C LEU A 3 0.81 -22.67 -6.82
N LEU A 4 0.07 -22.13 -5.84
CA LEU A 4 -1.35 -22.43 -5.65
C LEU A 4 -2.25 -21.93 -6.78
N SER A 5 -1.94 -20.80 -7.43
CA SER A 5 -2.70 -20.32 -8.61
C SER A 5 -2.53 -21.22 -9.83
N VAL A 6 -1.35 -21.84 -9.95
CA VAL A 6 -1.07 -22.84 -11.00
C VAL A 6 -1.71 -24.18 -10.62
N ALA A 7 -1.67 -24.57 -9.34
CA ALA A 7 -2.33 -25.78 -8.85
C ALA A 7 -3.87 -25.72 -8.96
N THR A 8 -4.49 -24.56 -8.70
CA THR A 8 -5.93 -24.32 -8.92
C THR A 8 -6.32 -24.28 -10.39
N ALA A 9 -5.43 -23.80 -11.27
CA ALA A 9 -5.63 -23.87 -12.70
C ALA A 9 -5.50 -25.31 -13.26
N LEU A 10 -4.69 -26.17 -12.62
CA LEU A 10 -4.48 -27.57 -13.01
C LEU A 10 -5.47 -28.55 -12.36
N LEU A 11 -6.15 -28.14 -11.29
CA LEU A 11 -7.21 -28.90 -10.61
C LEU A 11 -8.28 -29.50 -11.55
N PRO A 12 -8.85 -28.77 -12.54
CA PRO A 12 -9.78 -29.37 -13.50
C PRO A 12 -9.13 -30.46 -14.38
N THR A 13 -7.90 -30.24 -14.83
CA THR A 13 -7.15 -31.20 -15.66
C THR A 13 -6.78 -32.46 -14.91
N ILE A 14 -6.43 -32.34 -13.62
CA ILE A 14 -6.17 -33.49 -12.74
C ILE A 14 -7.46 -34.29 -12.48
N ARG A 15 -8.61 -33.61 -12.37
CA ARG A 15 -9.92 -34.24 -12.18
C ARG A 15 -10.31 -35.12 -13.39
N ASP A 16 -10.13 -34.62 -14.60
CA ASP A 16 -10.44 -35.36 -15.84
C ASP A 16 -9.55 -36.60 -16.03
N LEU A 17 -8.27 -36.48 -15.65
CA LEU A 17 -7.33 -37.61 -15.67
C LEU A 17 -7.68 -38.66 -14.60
N LEU A 18 -8.16 -38.23 -13.42
CA LEU A 18 -8.56 -39.12 -12.34
C LEU A 18 -9.85 -39.89 -12.70
N ASP A 19 -10.79 -39.25 -13.41
CA ASP A 19 -12.01 -39.90 -13.90
C ASP A 19 -11.74 -40.99 -14.95
N THR A 20 -10.62 -40.89 -15.66
CA THR A 20 -10.20 -41.90 -16.66
C THR A 20 -9.46 -43.09 -16.03
N VAL A 21 -8.81 -42.91 -14.87
CA VAL A 21 -7.89 -43.89 -14.28
C VAL A 21 -8.48 -44.64 -13.07
N ILE A 22 -9.45 -44.08 -12.35
CA ILE A 22 -10.11 -44.74 -11.20
C ILE A 22 -11.62 -44.85 -11.42
N SER A 23 -12.11 -46.07 -11.64
CA SER A 23 -13.55 -46.36 -11.79
C SER A 23 -14.32 -46.44 -10.46
N ASP A 24 -13.64 -46.54 -9.31
CA ASP A 24 -14.28 -46.75 -8.00
C ASP A 24 -14.64 -45.41 -7.30
N PRO A 25 -15.93 -45.11 -7.03
CA PRO A 25 -16.38 -43.80 -6.52
C PRO A 25 -15.94 -43.48 -5.07
N GLU A 26 -15.71 -44.48 -4.21
CA GLU A 26 -15.30 -44.22 -2.80
C GLU A 26 -13.83 -43.78 -2.68
N ALA A 27 -12.94 -44.37 -3.46
CA ALA A 27 -11.53 -43.98 -3.48
C ALA A 27 -11.34 -42.54 -4.03
N ARG A 28 -12.17 -42.13 -5.00
CA ARG A 28 -12.20 -40.76 -5.54
C ARG A 28 -12.66 -39.74 -4.50
N ALA A 29 -13.70 -40.04 -3.73
CA ALA A 29 -14.17 -39.15 -2.68
C ALA A 29 -13.10 -38.90 -1.61
N ARG A 30 -12.33 -39.95 -1.22
CA ARG A 30 -11.22 -39.82 -0.26
C ARG A 30 -10.05 -39.02 -0.82
N ALA A 31 -9.65 -39.27 -2.07
CA ALA A 31 -8.58 -38.51 -2.71
C ALA A 31 -8.95 -37.02 -2.89
N GLN A 32 -10.20 -36.72 -3.27
CA GLN A 32 -10.70 -35.35 -3.36
C GLN A 32 -10.70 -34.65 -1.99
N PHE A 33 -11.12 -35.36 -0.94
CA PHE A 33 -11.11 -34.82 0.43
C PHE A 33 -9.69 -34.53 0.93
N GLU A 34 -8.74 -35.42 0.66
CA GLU A 34 -7.33 -35.24 1.02
C GLU A 34 -6.68 -34.09 0.25
N LEU A 35 -6.97 -33.95 -1.05
CA LEU A 35 -6.53 -32.82 -1.86
C LEU A 35 -7.12 -31.48 -1.36
N LEU A 36 -8.40 -31.45 -1.00
CA LEU A 36 -9.05 -30.28 -0.40
C LEU A 36 -8.39 -29.91 0.93
N ARG A 37 -8.09 -30.90 1.77
CA ARG A 37 -7.41 -30.69 3.06
C ARG A 37 -5.99 -30.15 2.88
N LEU A 38 -5.19 -30.76 2.00
CA LEU A 38 -3.84 -30.29 1.67
C LEU A 38 -3.85 -28.88 1.05
N HIS A 39 -4.86 -28.58 0.23
CA HIS A 39 -5.04 -27.25 -0.35
C HIS A 39 -5.39 -26.20 0.73
N GLN A 40 -6.26 -26.54 1.69
CA GLN A 40 -6.56 -25.68 2.83
C GLN A 40 -5.30 -25.46 3.68
N ASP A 41 -4.60 -26.53 4.08
CA ASP A 41 -3.38 -26.46 4.89
C ASP A 41 -2.26 -25.66 4.20
N GLY A 42 -2.12 -25.78 2.88
CA GLY A 42 -1.17 -25.00 2.08
C GLY A 42 -1.53 -23.52 2.03
N ALA A 43 -2.80 -23.19 1.78
CA ALA A 43 -3.29 -21.82 1.77
C ALA A 43 -3.14 -21.14 3.14
N PHE A 44 -3.41 -21.86 4.24
CA PHE A 44 -3.20 -21.35 5.60
C PHE A 44 -1.73 -21.02 5.86
N LYS A 45 -0.80 -21.90 5.48
CA LYS A 45 0.64 -21.65 5.68
C LYS A 45 1.15 -20.43 4.92
N GLU A 46 0.68 -20.18 3.69
CA GLU A 46 1.08 -18.99 2.93
C GLU A 46 0.53 -17.70 3.56
N VAL A 47 -0.71 -17.72 4.02
CA VAL A 47 -1.33 -16.58 4.71
C VAL A 47 -0.62 -16.29 6.04
N ASP A 48 -0.28 -17.33 6.81
CA ASP A 48 0.46 -17.19 8.07
C ASP A 48 1.87 -16.65 7.84
N ALA A 49 2.59 -17.14 6.83
CA ALA A 49 3.91 -16.62 6.48
C ALA A 49 3.85 -15.14 6.07
N ALA A 50 2.86 -14.77 5.25
CA ALA A 50 2.65 -13.37 4.86
C ALA A 50 2.28 -12.50 6.08
N LEU A 51 1.45 -13.00 7.00
CA LEU A 51 1.09 -12.31 8.23
C LEU A 51 2.33 -12.07 9.10
N GLN A 52 3.17 -13.07 9.30
CA GLN A 52 4.40 -12.95 10.08
C GLN A 52 5.36 -11.89 9.51
N VAL A 53 5.54 -11.86 8.18
CA VAL A 53 6.35 -10.83 7.51
C VAL A 53 5.77 -9.43 7.74
N ASN A 54 4.45 -9.26 7.59
CA ASN A 54 3.80 -7.98 7.83
C ASN A 54 3.88 -7.54 9.30
N LEU A 55 3.74 -8.47 10.24
CA LEU A 55 3.90 -8.21 11.68
C LEU A 55 5.34 -7.83 12.05
N ALA A 56 6.33 -8.50 11.46
CA ALA A 56 7.73 -8.14 11.62
C ALA A 56 8.00 -6.72 11.09
N GLN A 57 7.48 -6.39 9.90
CA GLN A 57 7.60 -5.05 9.33
C GLN A 57 6.87 -4.00 10.17
N ALA A 58 5.70 -4.32 10.70
CA ALA A 58 4.95 -3.43 11.59
C ALA A 58 5.72 -3.13 12.88
N LYS A 59 6.33 -4.16 13.49
CA LYS A 59 7.21 -3.97 14.65
C LYS A 59 8.43 -3.11 14.35
N ILE A 60 9.07 -3.31 13.21
CA ILE A 60 10.19 -2.45 12.79
C ILE A 60 9.71 -1.01 12.65
N ASN A 61 8.59 -0.78 11.97
CA ASN A 61 8.02 0.56 11.81
C ASN A 61 7.65 1.21 13.16
N GLU A 62 7.14 0.43 14.11
CA GLU A 62 6.79 0.89 15.46
C GLU A 62 8.04 1.28 16.25
N VAL A 63 9.11 0.48 16.19
CA VAL A 63 10.40 0.79 16.82
C VAL A 63 11.06 2.00 16.17
N GLU A 64 11.03 2.10 14.83
CA GLU A 64 11.54 3.26 14.09
C GLU A 64 10.78 4.54 14.47
N ALA A 65 9.44 4.45 14.57
CA ALA A 65 8.59 5.55 14.98
C ALA A 65 8.79 5.95 16.46
N ALA A 66 9.10 4.98 17.33
CA ALA A 66 9.42 5.21 18.74
C ALA A 66 10.85 5.70 18.97
N SER A 67 11.73 5.62 17.96
CA SER A 67 13.11 6.08 18.09
C SER A 67 13.16 7.59 18.32
N GLN A 68 13.94 8.03 19.30
CA GLN A 68 14.17 9.45 19.58
C GLN A 68 15.09 10.12 18.53
N ALA A 69 15.64 9.35 17.59
CA ALA A 69 16.44 9.87 16.50
C ALA A 69 15.52 10.55 15.47
N GLY A 70 15.41 11.87 15.54
CA GLY A 70 14.52 12.68 14.69
C GLY A 70 14.70 12.47 13.18
N PHE A 71 15.87 11.99 12.73
CA PHE A 71 16.11 11.67 11.32
C PHE A 71 15.51 10.32 10.89
N GLN A 72 15.45 9.32 11.78
CA GLN A 72 14.88 7.99 11.49
C GLN A 72 13.35 7.98 11.62
N ALA A 73 12.82 8.56 12.70
CA ALA A 73 11.38 8.64 12.92
C ALA A 73 10.70 9.71 12.03
N GLY A 74 11.43 10.78 11.69
CA GLY A 74 10.83 12.00 11.15
C GLY A 74 10.83 12.13 9.63
N TRP A 75 11.64 11.38 8.88
CA TRP A 75 11.81 11.64 7.44
C TRP A 75 10.53 11.46 6.61
N ARG A 76 9.69 10.47 6.97
CA ARG A 76 8.38 10.22 6.33
C ARG A 76 7.41 11.38 6.58
N PRO A 77 7.15 11.81 7.83
CA PRO A 77 6.37 13.01 8.12
C PRO A 77 6.97 14.29 7.55
N LEU A 78 8.30 14.44 7.54
CA LEU A 78 9.01 15.65 7.09
C LEU A 78 8.65 16.04 5.66
N ALA A 79 8.59 15.08 4.74
CA ALA A 79 8.18 15.36 3.36
C ALA A 79 6.77 15.98 3.30
N GLY A 80 5.84 15.44 4.11
CA GLY A 80 4.50 16.01 4.27
C GLY A 80 4.52 17.42 4.87
N TYR A 81 5.31 17.63 5.94
CA TYR A 81 5.43 18.96 6.56
C TYR A 81 6.03 20.00 5.63
N VAL A 82 7.01 19.64 4.79
CA VAL A 82 7.57 20.55 3.78
C VAL A 82 6.52 20.93 2.75
N CYS A 83 5.70 19.98 2.27
CA CYS A 83 4.60 20.29 1.36
C CYS A 83 3.53 21.18 2.01
N VAL A 84 3.14 20.92 3.27
CA VAL A 84 2.20 21.76 4.01
C VAL A 84 2.77 23.17 4.22
N ALA A 85 4.04 23.28 4.58
CA ALA A 85 4.73 24.57 4.71
C ALA A 85 4.81 25.32 3.38
N GLY A 86 5.09 24.62 2.28
CA GLY A 86 5.09 25.18 0.93
C GLY A 86 3.72 25.72 0.53
N LEU A 87 2.64 24.96 0.76
CA LEU A 87 1.26 25.42 0.52
C LEU A 87 0.89 26.62 1.42
N SER A 88 1.30 26.58 2.68
CA SER A 88 1.07 27.68 3.63
C SER A 88 1.78 28.96 3.17
N TYR A 89 2.99 28.82 2.65
CA TYR A 89 3.72 29.93 2.06
C TYR A 89 3.01 30.46 0.80
N GLU A 90 2.67 29.57 -0.14
CA GLU A 90 2.15 29.95 -1.46
C GLU A 90 0.77 30.60 -1.38
N PHE A 91 -0.15 30.04 -0.58
CA PHE A 91 -1.53 30.52 -0.49
C PHE A 91 -1.78 31.53 0.63
N LEU A 92 -0.96 31.52 1.68
CA LEU A 92 -1.17 32.36 2.86
C LEU A 92 -0.11 33.46 2.93
N ALA A 93 1.17 33.10 3.04
CA ALA A 93 2.22 34.08 3.26
C ALA A 93 2.45 34.98 2.04
N ARG A 94 2.52 34.41 0.83
CA ARG A 94 2.83 35.12 -0.42
C ARG A 94 1.84 36.26 -0.74
N PRO A 95 0.51 36.09 -0.63
CA PRO A 95 -0.42 37.21 -0.83
C PRO A 95 -0.59 38.10 0.42
N LEU A 96 -0.58 37.53 1.63
CA LEU A 96 -0.89 38.30 2.85
C LEU A 96 0.28 39.15 3.34
N LEU A 97 1.55 38.72 3.18
CA LEU A 97 2.70 39.53 3.62
C LEU A 97 2.77 40.87 2.87
N PRO A 98 2.77 40.90 1.53
CA PRO A 98 2.81 42.17 0.81
C PRO A 98 1.62 43.05 1.11
N TRP A 99 0.42 42.47 1.24
CA TRP A 99 -0.79 43.20 1.63
C TRP A 99 -0.68 43.81 3.04
N LEU A 100 -0.20 43.06 4.03
CA LEU A 100 0.02 43.56 5.39
C LEU A 100 1.05 44.69 5.40
N LEU A 101 2.15 44.55 4.66
CA LEU A 101 3.21 45.54 4.57
C LEU A 101 2.74 46.83 3.88
N THR A 102 1.92 46.74 2.83
CA THR A 102 1.33 47.93 2.18
C THR A 102 0.32 48.63 3.09
N VAL A 103 -0.52 47.89 3.81
CA VAL A 103 -1.43 48.46 4.82
C VAL A 103 -0.67 49.11 5.98
N ALA A 104 0.48 48.56 6.37
CA ALA A 104 1.35 49.11 7.40
C ALA A 104 2.16 50.34 6.95
N GLY A 105 1.97 50.81 5.71
CA GLY A 105 2.62 52.02 5.17
C GLY A 105 4.01 51.78 4.57
N VAL A 106 4.43 50.53 4.39
CA VAL A 106 5.68 50.20 3.69
C VAL A 106 5.43 50.26 2.18
N GLY A 107 6.01 51.27 1.52
CA GLY A 107 5.93 51.43 0.06
C GLY A 107 6.93 50.52 -0.68
N ASN A 108 6.60 50.16 -1.92
CA ASN A 108 7.43 49.34 -2.83
C ASN A 108 7.80 47.96 -2.29
N VAL A 109 6.82 47.19 -1.81
CA VAL A 109 7.04 45.79 -1.43
C VAL A 109 7.19 44.93 -2.69
N PRO A 110 8.36 44.29 -2.93
CA PRO A 110 8.53 43.42 -4.08
C PRO A 110 7.68 42.14 -3.93
N PRO A 111 7.22 41.54 -5.04
CA PRO A 111 6.49 40.29 -5.00
C PRO A 111 7.38 39.16 -4.47
N LEU A 112 6.84 38.34 -3.56
CA LEU A 112 7.53 37.16 -3.04
C LEU A 112 7.66 36.08 -4.14
N PRO A 113 8.78 35.33 -4.18
CA PRO A 113 9.03 34.30 -5.18
C PRO A 113 7.98 33.18 -5.09
N SER A 114 7.60 32.63 -6.25
CA SER A 114 6.65 31.52 -6.38
C SER A 114 7.32 30.18 -6.05
N LEU A 115 6.63 29.30 -5.35
CA LEU A 115 7.00 27.88 -5.24
C LEU A 115 6.17 26.96 -6.15
N ASP A 116 5.19 27.53 -6.86
CA ASP A 116 4.16 26.81 -7.62
C ASP A 116 4.70 25.75 -8.60
N ASP A 117 5.74 26.09 -9.36
CA ASP A 117 6.30 25.25 -10.43
C ASP A 117 6.74 23.85 -9.98
N VAL A 118 7.15 23.69 -8.72
CA VAL A 118 7.68 22.43 -8.18
C VAL A 118 6.79 21.89 -7.05
N LEU A 119 6.03 22.76 -6.37
CA LEU A 119 5.23 22.40 -5.20
C LEU A 119 4.13 21.40 -5.53
N PHE A 120 3.37 21.65 -6.62
CA PHE A 120 2.29 20.73 -7.02
C PHE A 120 2.82 19.40 -7.52
N GLU A 121 3.94 19.38 -8.24
CA GLU A 121 4.60 18.14 -8.66
C GLU A 121 4.97 17.27 -7.45
N LEU A 122 5.56 17.88 -6.42
CA LEU A 122 5.94 17.18 -5.18
C LEU A 122 4.71 16.60 -4.45
N ILE A 123 3.62 17.36 -4.37
CA ILE A 123 2.37 16.95 -3.71
C ILE A 123 1.71 15.79 -4.47
N PHE A 124 1.56 15.93 -5.79
CA PHE A 124 0.95 14.89 -6.61
C PHE A 124 1.81 13.62 -6.67
N GLY A 125 3.14 13.75 -6.66
CA GLY A 125 4.05 12.62 -6.54
C GLY A 125 3.80 11.80 -5.27
N MET A 126 3.67 12.47 -4.11
CA MET A 126 3.37 11.79 -2.85
C MET A 126 1.96 11.19 -2.80
N LEU A 127 0.95 11.90 -3.30
CA LEU A 127 -0.42 11.38 -3.39
C LEU A 127 -0.53 10.18 -4.34
N GLY A 128 0.24 10.16 -5.43
CA GLY A 128 0.33 9.05 -6.37
C GLY A 128 0.81 7.76 -5.69
N LEU A 129 1.88 7.85 -4.89
CA LEU A 129 2.39 6.72 -4.11
C LEU A 129 1.38 6.22 -3.06
N GLY A 130 0.62 7.14 -2.45
CA GLY A 130 -0.48 6.78 -1.54
C GLY A 130 -1.60 6.02 -2.26
N THR A 131 -1.96 6.46 -3.46
CA THR A 131 -3.02 5.84 -4.28
C THR A 131 -2.65 4.42 -4.71
N LEU A 132 -1.40 4.19 -5.11
CA LEU A 132 -0.91 2.85 -5.47
C LEU A 132 -1.08 1.84 -4.31
N ARG A 133 -0.78 2.24 -3.08
CA ARG A 133 -0.99 1.41 -1.89
C ARG A 133 -2.47 1.10 -1.63
N THR A 134 -3.35 2.07 -1.86
CA THR A 134 -4.81 1.88 -1.74
C THR A 134 -5.33 0.89 -2.79
N ILE A 135 -4.85 0.99 -4.03
CA ILE A 135 -5.20 0.06 -5.11
C ILE A 135 -4.74 -1.36 -4.77
N ASP A 136 -3.51 -1.53 -4.28
CA ASP A 136 -2.99 -2.84 -3.87
C ASP A 136 -3.81 -3.45 -2.74
N ARG A 137 -4.24 -2.64 -1.76
CA ARG A 137 -5.15 -3.10 -0.70
C ARG A 137 -6.48 -3.57 -1.27
N TRP A 138 -7.05 -2.81 -2.20
CA TRP A 138 -8.34 -3.17 -2.81
C TRP A 138 -8.26 -4.47 -3.60
N LYS A 139 -7.20 -4.68 -4.39
CA LYS A 139 -6.93 -5.94 -5.10
C LYS A 139 -6.80 -7.12 -4.15
N ARG A 140 -6.09 -6.96 -3.02
CA ARG A 140 -5.93 -8.01 -2.01
C ARG A 140 -7.25 -8.40 -1.35
N VAL A 141 -8.08 -7.42 -0.98
CA VAL A 141 -9.39 -7.67 -0.37
C VAL A 141 -10.31 -8.43 -1.33
N ASN A 142 -10.36 -8.02 -2.61
CA ASN A 142 -11.16 -8.70 -3.62
C ASN A 142 -10.67 -10.13 -3.92
N ALA A 143 -9.38 -10.41 -3.75
CA ALA A 143 -8.84 -11.77 -3.93
C ALA A 143 -9.22 -12.71 -2.76
N ILE A 144 -9.49 -12.18 -1.57
CA ILE A 144 -9.82 -12.95 -0.36
C ILE A 144 -11.33 -13.20 -0.25
N ALA A 145 -12.15 -12.25 -0.70
CA ALA A 145 -13.60 -12.39 -0.77
C ALA A 145 -14.03 -12.47 -2.25
N PRO A 146 -13.92 -13.63 -2.90
CA PRO A 146 -14.50 -13.81 -4.22
C PRO A 146 -16.02 -13.65 -4.09
N LYS A 147 -16.60 -12.78 -4.93
CA LYS A 147 -18.04 -12.76 -5.15
C LYS A 147 -18.48 -14.01 -5.91
#